data_AF-A0A0P6Z1Y5-F1
#
_entry.id   AF-A0A0P6Z1Y5-F1
#
_cell.length_a   1.000
_cell.length_b   1.000
_cell.length_c   1.000
_cell.angle_alpha   90.00
_cell.angle_beta   90.00
_cell.angle_gamma   90.00
#
_symmetry.space_group_name_H-M   'P 1'
#
loop_
_entity.id
_entity.type
_entity.pdbx_description
1 polymer ?
#
loop_
_entity_poly.entity_id
_entity_poly.type
_entity_poly.pdbx_seq_one_letter_code
_entity_poly.pdbx_strand_id
1 'polypeptide(L)'
;MQGFNRLLITIIALALAVLAITIALLPLQSFDLGLRLFQYLRAQALIYSQTTRIVAGIVGLLMLGLALAQMFIRQSQYVPVRNTGSGYAQLDLQTVQRAVDQALGQALDVRSGKANVQAYGEGVAIYCELELHPTAHLNDTLADLHQRIRAEVEDRLGVAILTLKSKVKSNPYPNAPHSQQSGAAPADLDPRQPAWDVRELRRRLERSILNQPNVVDLEVVLGYHPDGASVFVQVFLEQTAQVPSTIANVERLIHTIVADDFRLSVYDLRVTSQTID
;
A
#
# COMPACT_ATOMS: atom_id res chain seq x y z
N MET A 1 4.98 -18.30 -1.91
CA MET A 1 4.12 -18.34 -3.12
C MET A 1 4.73 -17.68 -4.38
N GLN A 2 5.70 -16.76 -4.28
CA GLN A 2 6.28 -16.08 -5.45
C GLN A 2 7.09 -17.01 -6.39
N GLY A 3 7.68 -18.10 -5.87
CA GLY A 3 8.46 -19.05 -6.68
C GLY A 3 7.60 -19.85 -7.67
N PHE A 4 6.37 -20.24 -7.28
CA PHE A 4 5.47 -21.01 -8.13
C PHE A 4 4.99 -20.20 -9.33
N ASN A 5 4.64 -18.92 -9.11
CA ASN A 5 4.23 -18.04 -10.19
C ASN A 5 5.39 -17.78 -11.18
N ARG A 6 6.63 -17.67 -10.66
CA ARG A 6 7.83 -17.55 -11.49
C ARG A 6 8.08 -18.79 -12.34
N LEU A 7 7.92 -19.99 -11.75
CA LEU A 7 8.06 -21.25 -12.46
C LEU A 7 7.01 -21.37 -13.59
N LEU A 8 5.76 -21.06 -13.28
CA LEU A 8 4.64 -21.16 -14.22
C LEU A 8 4.79 -20.22 -15.42
N ILE A 9 5.17 -18.96 -15.17
CA ILE A 9 5.43 -17.98 -16.24
C ILE A 9 6.60 -18.42 -17.12
N THR A 10 7.66 -18.98 -16.53
CA THR A 10 8.83 -19.47 -17.27
C THR A 10 8.45 -20.65 -18.17
N ILE A 11 7.62 -21.58 -17.69
CA ILE A 11 7.13 -22.73 -18.47
C ILE A 11 6.23 -22.26 -19.62
N ILE A 12 5.31 -21.31 -19.37
CA ILE A 12 4.42 -20.77 -20.41
C ILE A 12 5.22 -20.01 -21.48
N ALA A 13 6.20 -19.19 -21.09
CA ALA A 13 7.06 -18.49 -22.02
C ALA A 13 7.90 -19.45 -22.86
N LEU A 14 8.44 -20.51 -22.27
CA LEU A 14 9.17 -21.56 -22.98
C LEU A 14 8.26 -22.30 -23.97
N ALA A 15 7.04 -22.67 -23.56
CA ALA A 15 6.08 -23.33 -24.43
C ALA A 15 5.69 -22.44 -25.63
N LEU A 16 5.46 -21.15 -25.41
CA LEU A 16 5.20 -20.17 -26.48
C LEU A 16 6.40 -20.01 -27.41
N ALA A 17 7.62 -19.97 -26.87
CA ALA A 17 8.84 -19.90 -27.67
C ALA A 17 9.01 -21.16 -28.54
N VAL A 18 8.83 -22.36 -27.98
CA VAL A 18 8.87 -23.61 -28.75
C VAL A 18 7.77 -23.62 -29.80
N LEU A 19 6.55 -23.19 -29.49
CA LEU A 19 5.46 -23.11 -30.46
C LEU A 19 5.78 -22.14 -31.60
N ALA A 20 6.31 -20.96 -31.29
CA ALA A 20 6.71 -19.96 -32.28
C ALA A 20 7.84 -20.47 -33.18
N ILE A 21 8.85 -21.12 -32.60
CA ILE A 21 9.95 -21.79 -33.30
C ILE A 21 9.39 -22.91 -34.19
N THR A 22 8.45 -23.73 -33.69
CA THR A 22 7.83 -24.82 -34.45
C THR A 22 7.06 -24.28 -35.65
N ILE A 23 6.26 -23.23 -35.47
CA ILE A 23 5.55 -22.55 -36.57
C ILE A 23 6.53 -21.97 -37.60
N ALA A 24 7.67 -21.43 -37.14
CA ALA A 24 8.71 -20.88 -38.01
C ALA A 24 9.54 -21.96 -38.76
N LEU A 25 9.83 -23.09 -38.10
CA LEU A 25 10.59 -24.23 -38.63
C LEU A 25 9.73 -25.27 -39.38
N LEU A 26 8.45 -24.99 -39.57
CA LEU A 26 7.58 -25.72 -40.49
C LEU A 26 7.56 -25.10 -41.91
N PRO A 27 8.68 -24.94 -42.64
CA PRO A 27 8.62 -24.89 -44.09
C PRO A 27 8.91 -26.28 -44.68
N LEU A 28 8.01 -26.71 -45.57
CA LEU A 28 8.22 -27.57 -46.74
C LEU A 28 7.89 -29.08 -46.68
N GLN A 29 7.89 -29.78 -45.54
CA GLN A 29 7.61 -31.25 -45.56
C GLN A 29 6.17 -31.67 -45.26
N SER A 30 5.37 -30.85 -44.59
CA SER A 30 3.95 -31.11 -44.34
C SER A 30 3.02 -30.60 -45.45
N PHE A 31 3.59 -30.19 -46.59
CA PHE A 31 2.84 -29.60 -47.70
C PHE A 31 1.80 -30.57 -48.28
N ASP A 32 2.02 -31.89 -48.34
CA ASP A 32 1.05 -32.79 -49.00
C ASP A 32 -0.20 -33.12 -48.16
N LEU A 33 -0.05 -33.32 -46.85
CA LEU A 33 -1.19 -33.51 -45.94
C LEU A 33 -1.86 -32.18 -45.60
N GLY A 34 -1.05 -31.12 -45.52
CA GLY A 34 -1.51 -29.75 -45.36
C GLY A 34 -2.36 -29.29 -46.54
N LEU A 35 -1.96 -29.54 -47.79
CA LEU A 35 -2.66 -29.06 -49.00
C LEU A 35 -4.11 -29.55 -49.12
N ARG A 36 -4.43 -30.76 -48.65
CA ARG A 36 -5.80 -31.29 -48.69
C ARG A 36 -6.71 -30.64 -47.66
N LEU A 37 -6.20 -30.40 -46.44
CA LEU A 37 -6.93 -29.63 -45.43
C LEU A 37 -6.96 -28.12 -45.78
N PHE A 38 -5.86 -27.61 -46.35
CA PHE A 38 -5.73 -26.23 -46.78
C PHE A 38 -6.63 -25.92 -47.96
N GLN A 39 -6.90 -26.80 -48.91
CA GLN A 39 -7.86 -26.50 -49.99
C GLN A 39 -9.28 -26.26 -49.45
N TYR A 40 -9.66 -26.95 -48.36
CA TYR A 40 -10.92 -26.73 -47.68
C TYR A 40 -10.98 -25.40 -46.91
N LEU A 41 -9.87 -24.98 -46.29
CA LEU A 41 -9.77 -23.72 -45.53
C LEU A 41 -9.43 -22.50 -46.42
N ARG A 42 -8.75 -22.71 -47.55
CA ARG A 42 -8.28 -21.69 -48.50
C ARG A 42 -9.43 -21.14 -49.34
N ALA A 43 -10.54 -21.86 -49.46
CA ALA A 43 -11.80 -21.31 -49.99
C ALA A 43 -12.37 -20.17 -49.12
N GLN A 44 -11.98 -20.06 -47.84
CA GLN A 44 -12.43 -18.99 -46.94
C GLN A 44 -11.34 -17.96 -46.56
N ALA A 45 -10.03 -18.26 -46.73
CA ALA A 45 -8.95 -17.44 -46.17
C ALA A 45 -7.98 -16.80 -47.20
N LEU A 46 -8.33 -16.78 -48.49
CA LEU A 46 -7.48 -16.38 -49.63
C LEU A 46 -7.11 -14.88 -49.73
N ILE A 47 -7.02 -14.14 -48.63
CA ILE A 47 -6.55 -12.74 -48.63
C ILE A 47 -5.26 -12.53 -47.80
N TYR A 48 -4.74 -13.55 -47.09
CA TYR A 48 -3.57 -13.36 -46.22
C TYR A 48 -2.27 -13.87 -46.86
N SER A 49 -1.56 -12.93 -47.51
CA SER A 49 -0.26 -13.11 -48.18
C SER A 49 0.91 -13.37 -47.22
N GLN A 50 2.05 -13.85 -47.73
CA GLN A 50 3.30 -14.12 -46.97
C GLN A 50 3.68 -13.02 -45.97
N THR A 51 3.34 -11.77 -46.27
CA THR A 51 3.50 -10.59 -45.43
C THR A 51 2.90 -10.76 -44.03
N THR A 52 1.75 -11.43 -43.92
CA THR A 52 1.06 -11.59 -42.64
C THR A 52 1.73 -12.60 -41.70
N ARG A 53 2.43 -13.60 -42.27
CA ARG A 53 3.27 -14.52 -41.49
C ARG A 53 4.50 -13.82 -40.92
N ILE A 54 5.15 -12.96 -41.70
CA ILE A 54 6.31 -12.19 -41.25
C ILE A 54 5.87 -11.22 -40.14
N VAL A 55 4.74 -10.53 -40.32
CA VAL A 55 4.18 -9.63 -39.30
C VAL A 55 3.83 -10.39 -38.01
N ALA A 56 3.19 -11.57 -38.10
CA ALA A 56 2.87 -12.37 -36.92
C ALA A 56 4.13 -12.83 -36.16
N GLY A 57 5.21 -13.21 -36.87
CA GLY A 57 6.48 -13.57 -36.26
C GLY A 57 7.15 -12.39 -35.53
N ILE A 58 7.15 -11.20 -36.14
CA ILE A 58 7.69 -9.99 -35.53
C ILE A 58 6.89 -9.59 -34.28
N VAL A 59 5.56 -9.65 -34.35
CA VAL A 59 4.68 -9.35 -33.20
C VAL A 59 4.90 -10.35 -32.06
N GLY A 60 5.07 -11.64 -32.37
CA GLY A 60 5.40 -12.67 -31.37
C GLY A 60 6.74 -12.41 -30.69
N LEU A 61 7.78 -12.05 -31.46
CA LEU A 61 9.09 -11.71 -30.91
C LEU A 61 9.04 -10.45 -30.02
N LEU A 62 8.27 -9.45 -30.44
CA LEU A 62 8.07 -8.21 -29.67
C LEU A 62 7.37 -8.49 -28.32
N MET A 63 6.31 -9.31 -28.33
CA MET A 63 5.61 -9.74 -27.11
C MET A 63 6.52 -10.55 -26.16
N LEU A 64 7.36 -11.43 -26.70
CA LEU A 64 8.35 -12.18 -25.92
C LEU A 64 9.38 -11.23 -25.28
N GLY A 65 9.88 -10.25 -26.05
CA GLY A 65 10.80 -9.23 -25.56
C GLY A 65 10.19 -8.38 -24.44
N LEU A 66 8.93 -7.99 -24.58
CA LEU A 66 8.20 -7.24 -23.56
C LEU A 66 7.99 -8.05 -22.27
N ALA A 67 7.63 -9.34 -22.41
CA ALA A 67 7.47 -10.24 -21.27
C ALA A 67 8.79 -10.46 -20.51
N LEU A 68 9.90 -10.61 -21.23
CA LEU A 68 11.24 -10.71 -20.63
C LEU A 68 11.68 -9.39 -19.98
N ALA A 69 11.41 -8.24 -20.62
CA ALA A 69 11.72 -6.93 -20.06
C ALA A 69 10.95 -6.71 -18.74
N GLN A 70 9.67 -7.04 -18.70
CA GLN A 70 8.84 -6.92 -17.49
C GLN A 70 9.34 -7.82 -16.35
N MET A 71 9.98 -8.95 -16.68
CA MET A 71 10.58 -9.85 -15.69
C MET A 71 11.89 -9.29 -15.10
N PHE A 72 12.66 -8.51 -15.86
CA PHE A 72 13.94 -7.94 -15.42
C PHE A 72 13.84 -6.59 -14.71
N ILE A 73 12.71 -5.89 -14.79
CA ILE A 73 12.51 -4.55 -14.16
C ILE A 73 12.28 -4.64 -12.63
N ARG A 74 12.65 -5.73 -11.96
CA ARG A 74 12.81 -5.70 -10.50
C ARG A 74 14.16 -5.07 -10.17
N GLN A 75 14.18 -3.75 -10.13
CA GLN A 75 15.30 -3.00 -9.55
C GLN A 75 15.46 -3.46 -8.10
N SER A 76 16.49 -4.27 -7.84
CA SER A 76 17.00 -4.46 -6.48
C SER A 76 17.47 -3.09 -6.03
N GLN A 77 16.74 -2.53 -5.07
CA GLN A 77 17.12 -1.28 -4.44
C GLN A 77 18.19 -1.62 -3.41
N TYR A 78 19.35 -1.00 -3.56
CA TYR A 78 20.47 -1.14 -2.62
C TYR A 78 20.47 0.05 -1.68
N VAL A 79 20.82 -0.21 -0.42
CA VAL A 79 20.93 0.83 0.61
C VAL A 79 22.38 0.85 1.13
N PRO A 80 23.00 2.04 1.26
CA PRO A 80 24.34 2.15 1.82
C PRO A 80 24.35 1.77 3.30
N VAL A 81 25.34 0.97 3.71
CA VAL A 81 25.58 0.62 5.12
C VAL A 81 26.43 1.72 5.77
N ARG A 82 25.99 2.24 6.91
CA ARG A 82 26.57 3.44 7.55
C ARG A 82 27.90 3.17 8.27
N ASN A 83 28.31 1.90 8.42
CA ASN A 83 29.38 1.55 9.35
C ASN A 83 30.33 0.47 8.82
N THR A 84 31.28 0.87 7.98
CA THR A 84 32.50 0.07 7.79
C THR A 84 33.66 1.02 7.52
N GLY A 85 34.58 1.13 8.46
CA GLY A 85 35.63 2.16 8.58
C GLY A 85 36.67 2.28 7.46
N SER A 86 36.33 1.96 6.21
CA SER A 86 37.04 2.34 4.98
C SER A 86 36.38 1.76 3.70
N GLY A 87 35.18 1.19 3.77
CA GLY A 87 34.56 0.48 2.65
C GLY A 87 33.08 0.81 2.45
N TYR A 88 32.67 1.01 1.20
CA TYR A 88 31.26 1.15 0.83
C TYR A 88 30.63 -0.25 0.69
N ALA A 89 29.92 -0.70 1.72
CA ALA A 89 29.06 -1.88 1.61
C ALA A 89 27.65 -1.45 1.23
N GLN A 90 27.09 -2.09 0.20
CA GLN A 90 25.70 -1.94 -0.20
C GLN A 90 24.93 -3.18 0.22
N LEU A 91 23.83 -3.00 0.96
CA LEU A 91 22.96 -4.09 1.36
C LEU A 91 21.73 -4.12 0.45
N ASP A 92 21.34 -5.32 0.01
CA ASP A 92 20.07 -5.51 -0.69
C ASP A 92 18.91 -5.34 0.28
N LEU A 93 17.89 -4.59 -0.12
CA LEU A 93 16.69 -4.34 0.68
C LEU A 93 15.98 -5.63 1.10
N GLN A 94 16.07 -6.69 0.28
CA GLN A 94 15.51 -7.99 0.63
C GLN A 94 16.16 -8.60 1.87
N THR A 95 17.44 -8.33 2.11
CA THR A 95 18.15 -8.80 3.29
C THR A 95 17.63 -8.09 4.54
N VAL A 96 17.43 -6.77 4.46
CA VAL A 96 16.82 -5.98 5.53
C VAL A 96 15.40 -6.49 5.81
N GLN A 97 14.60 -6.68 4.77
CA GLN A 97 13.24 -7.20 4.92
C GLN A 97 13.20 -8.56 5.61
N ARG A 98 14.08 -9.49 5.22
CA ARG A 98 14.17 -10.82 5.87
C ARG A 98 14.59 -10.73 7.33
N ALA A 99 15.51 -9.83 7.67
CA ALA A 99 15.92 -9.60 9.05
C ALA A 99 14.77 -9.07 9.91
N VAL A 100 14.00 -8.11 9.38
CA VAL A 100 12.80 -7.59 10.06
C VAL A 100 11.73 -8.68 10.20
N ASP A 101 11.42 -9.43 9.13
CA ASP A 101 10.45 -10.52 9.18
C ASP A 101 10.86 -11.61 10.19
N GLN A 102 12.16 -11.90 10.32
CA GLN A 102 12.69 -12.82 11.33
C GLN A 102 12.53 -12.27 12.75
N ALA A 103 12.80 -10.98 12.97
CA ALA A 103 12.60 -10.33 14.26
C ALA A 103 11.11 -10.32 14.67
N LEU A 104 10.21 -10.07 13.71
CA LEU A 104 8.76 -10.13 13.90
C LEU A 104 8.29 -11.53 14.31
N GLY A 105 8.82 -12.58 13.66
CA GLY A 105 8.47 -13.96 13.96
C GLY A 105 8.97 -14.48 15.32
N GLN A 106 9.90 -13.77 15.96
CA GLN A 106 10.40 -14.11 17.30
C GLN A 106 9.61 -13.45 18.44
N ALA A 107 8.73 -12.49 18.14
CA ALA A 107 7.90 -11.84 19.14
C ALA A 107 6.75 -12.77 19.56
N LEU A 108 6.66 -13.12 20.85
CA LEU A 108 5.68 -14.09 21.36
C LEU A 108 4.22 -13.68 21.13
N ASP A 109 3.95 -12.38 21.14
CA ASP A 109 2.60 -11.82 21.09
C ASP A 109 2.09 -11.53 19.67
N VAL A 110 2.94 -11.74 18.65
CA VAL A 110 2.62 -11.48 17.24
C VAL A 110 2.20 -12.80 16.58
N ARG A 111 0.95 -12.88 16.17
CA ARG A 111 0.39 -14.03 15.46
C ARG A 111 0.90 -14.10 14.01
N SER A 112 0.91 -12.97 13.33
CA SER A 112 1.42 -12.83 11.98
C SER A 112 1.91 -11.40 11.77
N GLY A 113 3.05 -11.26 11.09
CA GLY A 113 3.62 -9.97 10.76
C GLY A 113 4.13 -9.99 9.33
N LYS A 114 3.97 -8.87 8.61
CA LYS A 114 4.66 -8.63 7.34
C LYS A 114 5.33 -7.27 7.39
N ALA A 115 6.63 -7.24 7.14
CA ALA A 115 7.35 -6.00 6.91
C ALA A 115 7.36 -5.63 5.42
N ASN A 116 7.09 -4.37 5.14
CA ASN A 116 7.38 -3.73 3.86
C ASN A 116 8.49 -2.70 4.09
N VAL A 117 9.56 -2.83 3.35
CA VAL A 117 10.79 -2.06 3.54
C VAL A 117 11.02 -1.27 2.26
N GLN A 118 11.28 0.02 2.38
CA GLN A 118 11.53 0.92 1.26
C GLN A 118 12.83 1.70 1.47
N ALA A 119 13.64 1.82 0.41
CA ALA A 119 14.80 2.72 0.44
C ALA A 119 14.33 4.17 0.55
N TYR A 120 14.96 4.93 1.42
CA TYR A 120 14.71 6.37 1.54
C TYR A 120 16.02 7.09 1.80
N GLY A 121 16.59 7.71 0.75
CA GLY A 121 17.89 8.40 0.84
C GLY A 121 19.02 7.50 1.36
N GLU A 122 19.61 7.89 2.48
CA GLU A 122 20.70 7.14 3.15
C GLU A 122 20.22 6.07 4.13
N GLY A 123 18.90 5.87 4.25
CA GLY A 123 18.32 4.96 5.22
C GLY A 123 17.13 4.20 4.66
N VAL A 124 16.35 3.66 5.59
CA VAL A 124 15.24 2.75 5.28
C VAL A 124 13.98 3.17 6.03
N ALA A 125 12.87 3.17 5.31
CA ALA A 125 11.53 3.26 5.88
C ALA A 125 10.93 1.86 6.02
N ILE A 126 10.51 1.51 7.23
CA ILE A 126 9.97 0.19 7.56
C ILE A 126 8.49 0.36 7.96
N TYR A 127 7.63 -0.35 7.24
CA TYR A 127 6.20 -0.42 7.48
C TYR A 127 5.82 -1.84 7.89
N CYS A 128 5.38 -2.02 9.12
CA CYS A 128 5.00 -3.32 9.66
C CYS A 128 3.47 -3.43 9.73
N GLU A 129 2.91 -4.43 9.07
CA GLU A 129 1.54 -4.88 9.34
C GLU A 129 1.58 -6.03 10.34
N LEU A 130 0.93 -5.84 11.49
CA LEU A 130 0.98 -6.76 12.63
C LEU A 130 -0.42 -7.26 12.98
N GLU A 131 -0.55 -8.56 13.18
CA GLU A 131 -1.70 -9.20 13.82
C GLU A 131 -1.26 -9.67 15.21
N LEU A 132 -1.80 -9.01 16.24
CA LEU A 132 -1.48 -9.31 17.64
C LEU A 132 -2.50 -10.26 18.25
N HIS A 133 -2.07 -11.00 19.27
CA HIS A 133 -2.99 -11.70 20.16
C HIS A 133 -3.90 -10.70 20.90
N PRO A 134 -5.18 -11.02 21.13
CA PRO A 134 -6.12 -10.13 21.81
C PRO A 134 -5.79 -9.92 23.29
N THR A 135 -4.95 -10.78 23.87
CA THR A 135 -4.44 -10.68 25.24
C THR A 135 -3.19 -9.78 25.34
N ALA A 136 -2.62 -9.34 24.22
CA ALA A 136 -1.40 -8.56 24.21
C ALA A 136 -1.66 -7.09 24.57
N HIS A 137 -0.79 -6.51 25.40
CA HIS A 137 -0.81 -5.09 25.70
C HIS A 137 -0.19 -4.31 24.52
N LEU A 138 -1.06 -3.72 23.70
CA LEU A 138 -0.70 -3.14 22.40
C LEU A 138 0.48 -2.17 22.46
N ASN A 139 0.52 -1.28 23.47
CA ASN A 139 1.58 -0.26 23.58
C ASN A 139 2.93 -0.87 23.98
N ASP A 140 2.93 -1.77 24.97
CA ASP A 140 4.15 -2.39 25.49
C ASP A 140 4.76 -3.32 24.43
N THR A 141 3.93 -4.15 23.79
CA THR A 141 4.36 -5.05 22.72
C THR A 141 4.90 -4.27 21.52
N LEU A 142 4.29 -3.14 21.15
CA LEU A 142 4.78 -2.31 20.05
C LEU A 142 6.13 -1.65 20.37
N ALA A 143 6.29 -1.13 21.58
CA ALA A 143 7.55 -0.51 22.01
C ALA A 143 8.70 -1.53 22.01
N ASP A 144 8.48 -2.71 22.57
CA ASP A 144 9.44 -3.81 22.58
C ASP A 144 9.80 -4.28 21.17
N LEU A 145 8.80 -4.38 20.29
CA LEU A 145 8.99 -4.80 18.91
C LEU A 145 9.75 -3.75 18.10
N HIS A 146 9.47 -2.46 18.29
CA HIS A 146 10.22 -1.37 17.66
C HIS A 146 11.67 -1.37 18.11
N GLN A 147 11.93 -1.57 19.41
CA GLN A 147 13.28 -1.66 19.94
C GLN A 147 14.05 -2.87 19.37
N ARG A 148 13.40 -4.02 19.26
CA ARG A 148 14.01 -5.22 18.65
C ARG A 148 14.32 -5.05 17.17
N ILE A 149 13.41 -4.46 16.40
CA ILE A 149 13.64 -4.16 14.98
C ILE A 149 14.81 -3.20 14.84
N ARG A 150 14.87 -2.17 15.70
CA ARG A 150 15.97 -1.21 15.71
C ARG A 150 17.30 -1.89 15.99
N ALA A 151 17.39 -2.72 17.03
CA ALA A 151 18.61 -3.47 17.34
C ALA A 151 19.03 -4.40 16.18
N GLU A 152 18.09 -5.12 15.56
CA GLU A 152 18.40 -6.06 14.50
C GLU A 152 18.86 -5.37 13.19
N VAL A 153 18.32 -4.19 12.87
CA VAL A 153 18.64 -3.47 11.62
C VAL A 153 19.78 -2.47 11.81
N GLU A 154 19.77 -1.69 12.88
CA GLU A 154 20.82 -0.69 13.14
C GLU A 154 22.10 -1.34 13.68
N ASP A 155 22.02 -2.18 14.71
CA ASP A 155 23.23 -2.74 15.33
C ASP A 155 23.84 -3.87 14.51
N ARG A 156 23.01 -4.73 13.91
CA ARG A 156 23.44 -5.92 13.17
C ARG A 156 23.76 -5.65 11.71
N LEU A 157 22.93 -4.83 11.02
CA LEU A 157 23.11 -4.54 9.60
C LEU A 157 23.78 -3.19 9.34
N GLY A 158 23.86 -2.31 10.34
CA GLY A 158 24.47 -0.99 10.18
C GLY A 158 23.66 -0.05 9.29
N VAL A 159 22.35 -0.27 9.17
CA VAL A 159 21.46 0.52 8.30
C VAL A 159 20.60 1.45 9.15
N ALA A 160 20.58 2.74 8.83
CA ALA A 160 19.80 3.73 9.58
C ALA A 160 18.30 3.61 9.28
N ILE A 161 17.47 3.53 10.33
CA ILE A 161 16.02 3.54 10.20
C ILE A 161 15.53 4.98 10.29
N LEU A 162 14.98 5.50 9.20
CA LEU A 162 14.45 6.87 9.15
C LEU A 162 13.02 6.94 9.66
N THR A 163 12.21 5.92 9.37
CA THR A 163 10.80 5.89 9.75
C THR A 163 10.39 4.46 10.02
N LEU A 164 9.78 4.23 11.18
CA LEU A 164 9.19 2.96 11.57
C LEU A 164 7.71 3.19 11.89
N LYS A 165 6.84 2.62 11.07
CA LYS A 165 5.39 2.71 11.25
C LYS A 165 4.81 1.30 11.37
N SER A 166 3.98 1.10 12.38
CA SER A 166 3.29 -0.18 12.63
C SER A 166 1.79 -0.01 12.54
N LYS A 167 1.15 -0.79 11.68
CA LYS A 167 -0.29 -0.89 11.57
C LYS A 167 -0.75 -2.19 12.22
N VAL A 168 -1.50 -2.07 13.30
CA VAL A 168 -2.03 -3.24 14.02
C VAL A 168 -3.44 -3.55 13.51
N LYS A 169 -3.67 -4.80 13.13
CA LYS A 169 -5.00 -5.36 12.90
C LYS A 169 -5.33 -6.30 14.06
N SER A 170 -6.18 -5.87 14.99
CA SER A 170 -6.78 -6.77 15.98
C SER A 170 -8.03 -7.36 15.38
N ASN A 171 -8.00 -8.63 14.97
CA ASN A 171 -9.23 -9.32 14.60
C ASN A 171 -9.91 -9.77 15.90
N PRO A 172 -11.10 -9.24 16.25
CA PRO A 172 -11.85 -9.75 17.39
C PRO A 172 -12.14 -11.24 17.16
N TYR A 173 -12.09 -12.03 18.24
CA TYR A 173 -12.26 -13.48 18.22
C TYR A 173 -13.43 -13.91 17.31
N PRO A 174 -13.22 -14.83 16.33
CA PRO A 174 -14.31 -15.33 15.49
C PRO A 174 -15.36 -16.16 16.22
N ASN A 175 -15.12 -16.54 17.48
CA ASN A 175 -16.00 -17.44 18.24
C ASN A 175 -16.06 -17.05 19.72
N ALA A 176 -16.55 -15.85 20.03
CA ALA A 176 -17.42 -15.78 21.19
C ALA A 176 -18.81 -16.22 20.67
N PRO A 177 -19.42 -17.32 21.18
CA PRO A 177 -20.84 -17.52 20.96
C PRO A 177 -21.48 -16.22 21.41
N HIS A 178 -22.08 -15.51 20.46
CA HIS A 178 -22.81 -14.31 20.75
C HIS A 178 -23.81 -14.77 21.80
N SER A 179 -23.68 -14.27 23.04
CA SER A 179 -24.82 -14.17 23.91
C SER A 179 -25.84 -13.46 23.07
N GLN A 180 -26.75 -14.26 22.53
CA GLN A 180 -27.86 -13.87 21.70
C GLN A 180 -28.60 -12.88 22.59
N GLN A 181 -28.30 -11.61 22.38
CA GLN A 181 -28.99 -10.51 23.00
C GLN A 181 -30.38 -10.61 22.40
N SER A 182 -31.18 -11.39 23.12
CA SER A 182 -32.58 -11.69 22.88
C SER A 182 -33.24 -10.39 22.46
N GLY A 183 -33.93 -10.43 21.32
CA GLY A 183 -34.46 -9.26 20.63
C GLY A 183 -35.16 -8.29 21.58
N ALA A 184 -34.43 -7.27 22.00
CA ALA A 184 -35.01 -5.96 22.11
C ALA A 184 -35.03 -5.44 20.67
N ALA A 185 -36.23 -5.20 20.16
CA ALA A 185 -36.44 -4.46 18.93
C ALA A 185 -35.49 -3.26 18.85
N PRO A 186 -35.02 -2.85 17.65
CA PRO A 186 -34.24 -1.64 17.50
C PRO A 186 -35.01 -0.52 18.22
N ALA A 187 -34.50 -0.13 19.39
CA ALA A 187 -34.97 1.04 20.08
C ALA A 187 -34.70 2.16 19.08
N ASP A 188 -35.79 2.67 18.54
CA ASP A 188 -35.96 4.02 18.01
C ASP A 188 -34.63 4.78 18.06
N LEU A 189 -33.96 4.87 16.90
CA LEU A 189 -32.95 5.88 16.67
C LEU A 189 -33.55 7.18 17.19
N ASP A 190 -33.03 7.68 18.31
CA ASP A 190 -33.54 8.88 18.96
C ASP A 190 -33.68 9.96 17.87
N PRO A 191 -34.91 10.40 17.53
CA PRO A 191 -35.14 11.38 16.46
C PRO A 191 -34.53 12.75 16.77
N ARG A 192 -33.84 12.87 17.91
CA ARG A 192 -33.05 14.02 18.33
C ARG A 192 -31.58 13.94 17.93
N GLN A 193 -31.09 12.84 17.36
CA GLN A 193 -29.77 12.88 16.71
C GLN A 193 -29.86 13.80 15.49
N PRO A 194 -29.20 14.97 15.50
CA PRO A 194 -29.29 15.88 14.38
C PRO A 194 -28.73 15.15 13.15
N ALA A 195 -29.49 15.12 12.06
CA ALA A 195 -29.10 14.54 10.79
C ALA A 195 -28.08 15.44 10.07
N TRP A 196 -26.97 15.77 10.74
CA TRP A 196 -25.87 16.44 10.07
C TRP A 196 -25.15 15.42 9.21
N ASP A 197 -25.12 15.68 7.90
CA ASP A 197 -24.32 14.89 6.99
C ASP A 197 -22.84 15.17 7.29
N VAL A 198 -22.22 14.24 8.02
CA VAL A 198 -20.77 14.18 8.29
C VAL A 198 -19.96 14.49 7.02
N ARG A 199 -20.42 14.02 5.86
CA ARG A 199 -19.72 14.23 4.59
C ARG A 199 -19.80 15.68 4.12
N GLU A 200 -20.87 16.40 4.45
CA GLU A 200 -21.02 17.81 4.08
C GLU A 200 -20.21 18.72 5.00
N LEU A 201 -20.18 18.43 6.31
CA LEU A 201 -19.28 19.11 7.26
C LEU A 201 -17.82 18.96 6.80
N ARG A 202 -17.39 17.73 6.48
CA ARG A 202 -16.05 17.45 5.97
C ARG A 202 -15.76 18.23 4.68
N ARG A 203 -16.67 18.20 3.70
CA ARG A 203 -16.52 18.93 2.43
C ARG A 203 -16.45 20.45 2.58
N ARG A 204 -17.13 21.02 3.57
CA ARG A 204 -17.07 22.47 3.86
C ARG A 204 -15.78 22.86 4.57
N LEU A 205 -15.34 22.06 5.54
CA LEU A 205 -14.07 22.27 6.23
C LEU A 205 -12.89 22.15 5.25
N GLU A 206 -12.86 21.09 4.44
CA GLU A 206 -11.84 20.92 3.39
C GLU A 206 -11.81 22.12 2.44
N ARG A 207 -12.96 22.56 1.90
CA ARG A 207 -13.01 23.73 0.99
C ARG A 207 -12.57 25.04 1.65
N SER A 208 -12.90 25.25 2.93
CA SER A 208 -12.60 26.52 3.60
C SER A 208 -11.14 26.59 4.08
N ILE A 209 -10.59 25.46 4.52
CA ILE A 209 -9.24 25.38 5.09
C ILE A 209 -8.18 25.21 3.99
N LEU A 210 -8.44 24.39 2.95
CA LEU A 210 -7.50 24.23 1.82
C LEU A 210 -7.33 25.51 1.00
N ASN A 211 -8.26 26.47 1.09
CA ASN A 211 -8.13 27.78 0.46
C ASN A 211 -7.24 28.75 1.25
N GLN A 212 -6.77 28.39 2.45
CA GLN A 212 -5.82 29.22 3.20
C GLN A 212 -4.42 29.10 2.61
N PRO A 213 -3.68 30.21 2.48
CA PRO A 213 -2.29 30.15 2.04
C PRO A 213 -1.45 29.33 3.04
N ASN A 214 -0.58 28.47 2.52
CA ASN A 214 0.34 27.59 3.25
C ASN A 214 -0.27 26.34 3.92
N VAL A 215 -1.52 25.96 3.61
CA VAL A 215 -2.07 24.65 3.99
C VAL A 215 -1.90 23.68 2.82
N VAL A 216 -1.20 22.57 3.07
CA VAL A 216 -0.87 21.56 2.04
C VAL A 216 -1.91 20.45 2.01
N ASP A 217 -2.31 19.98 3.19
CA ASP A 217 -3.26 18.88 3.33
C ASP A 217 -4.06 19.01 4.64
N LEU A 218 -5.22 18.36 4.69
CA LEU A 218 -6.15 18.39 5.81
C LEU A 218 -6.73 17.01 6.06
N GLU A 219 -6.55 16.48 7.27
CA GLU A 219 -7.23 15.27 7.72
C GLU A 219 -8.24 15.62 8.82
N VAL A 220 -9.53 15.45 8.51
CA VAL A 220 -10.64 15.66 9.45
C VAL A 220 -11.12 14.32 9.98
N VAL A 221 -10.95 14.10 11.29
CA VAL A 221 -11.39 12.90 12.01
C VAL A 221 -12.52 13.29 12.96
N LEU A 222 -13.72 12.76 12.71
CA LEU A 222 -14.88 13.00 13.56
C LEU A 222 -14.97 11.88 14.60
N GLY A 223 -14.89 12.25 15.89
CA GLY A 223 -15.02 11.33 17.01
C GLY A 223 -16.31 11.61 17.79
N TYR A 224 -17.03 10.59 18.22
CA TYR A 224 -18.18 10.76 19.10
C TYR A 224 -17.73 10.53 20.53
N HIS A 225 -17.82 11.56 21.39
CA HIS A 225 -17.63 11.42 22.83
C HIS A 225 -19.01 11.22 23.49
N PRO A 226 -19.14 10.47 24.60
CA PRO A 226 -20.40 10.37 25.35
C PRO A 226 -21.00 11.72 25.77
N ASP A 227 -20.17 12.77 25.90
CA ASP A 227 -20.59 14.11 26.30
C ASP A 227 -20.92 15.04 25.11
N GLY A 228 -20.71 14.58 23.87
CA GLY A 228 -20.95 15.35 22.65
C GLY A 228 -20.08 14.91 21.47
N ALA A 229 -20.40 15.40 20.27
CA ALA A 229 -19.54 15.16 19.12
C ALA A 229 -18.24 16.00 19.23
N SER A 230 -17.11 15.35 19.01
CA SER A 230 -15.77 15.96 18.98
C SER A 230 -15.24 15.95 17.54
N VAL A 231 -14.63 17.05 17.12
CA VAL A 231 -14.06 17.17 15.77
C VAL A 231 -12.55 17.32 15.92
N PHE A 232 -11.80 16.31 15.50
CA PHE A 232 -10.34 16.39 15.42
C PHE A 232 -9.95 16.83 14.01
N VAL A 233 -9.16 17.89 13.91
CA VAL A 233 -8.71 18.44 12.64
C VAL A 233 -7.19 18.51 12.65
N GLN A 234 -6.55 17.63 11.87
CA GLN A 234 -5.11 17.62 11.67
C GLN A 234 -4.76 18.39 10.40
N VAL A 235 -3.89 19.40 10.53
CA VAL A 235 -3.55 20.33 9.44
C VAL A 235 -2.08 20.18 9.10
N PHE A 236 -1.79 19.92 7.82
CA PHE A 236 -0.43 19.83 7.33
C PHE A 236 -0.03 21.16 6.69
N LEU A 237 1.04 21.77 7.20
CA LEU A 237 1.49 23.10 6.81
C LEU A 237 2.81 23.02 6.04
N GLU A 238 2.98 23.94 5.11
CA GLU A 238 4.24 24.13 4.38
C GLU A 238 5.32 24.72 5.31
N GLN A 239 6.58 24.31 5.11
CA GLN A 239 7.73 24.69 5.96
C GLN A 239 7.95 26.21 6.08
N THR A 240 7.51 26.97 5.08
CA THR A 240 7.63 28.43 5.00
C THR A 240 6.51 29.18 5.72
N ALA A 241 5.52 28.48 6.28
CA ALA A 241 4.39 29.11 6.95
C ALA A 241 4.78 29.70 8.31
N GLN A 242 4.30 30.91 8.61
CA GLN A 242 4.25 31.40 10.00
C GLN A 242 3.18 30.61 10.77
N VAL A 243 3.62 29.50 11.37
CA VAL A 243 2.81 28.53 12.12
C VAL A 243 1.78 29.17 13.07
N PRO A 244 2.12 30.14 13.96
CA PRO A 244 1.16 30.64 14.95
C PRO A 244 0.00 31.43 14.34
N SER A 245 0.22 32.21 13.28
CA SER A 245 -0.86 32.97 12.63
C SER A 245 -1.79 32.09 11.81
N THR A 246 -1.25 31.06 11.15
CA THR A 246 -2.07 30.14 10.33
C THR A 246 -2.95 29.28 11.23
N ILE A 247 -2.41 28.77 12.33
CA ILE A 247 -3.19 27.99 13.32
C ILE A 247 -4.34 28.84 13.88
N ALA A 248 -4.07 30.07 14.31
CA ALA A 248 -5.10 30.95 14.88
C ALA A 248 -6.21 31.29 13.86
N ASN A 249 -5.86 31.44 12.58
CA ASN A 249 -6.86 31.68 11.52
C ASN A 249 -7.70 30.44 11.23
N VAL A 250 -7.09 29.25 11.19
CA VAL A 250 -7.80 27.98 10.99
C VAL A 250 -8.72 27.69 12.17
N GLU A 251 -8.27 27.91 13.40
CA GLU A 251 -9.07 27.77 14.61
C GLU A 251 -10.31 28.67 14.59
N ARG A 252 -10.15 29.96 14.23
CA ARG A 252 -11.28 30.89 14.07
C ARG A 252 -12.26 30.39 13.00
N LEU A 253 -11.77 29.94 11.84
CA LEU A 253 -12.60 29.41 10.76
C LEU A 253 -13.41 28.20 11.18
N ILE A 254 -12.79 27.26 11.90
CA ILE A 254 -13.47 26.08 12.41
C ILE A 254 -14.55 26.50 13.43
N HIS A 255 -14.22 27.39 14.35
CA HIS A 255 -15.21 27.92 15.30
C HIS A 255 -16.39 28.60 14.59
N THR A 256 -16.16 29.42 13.56
CA THR A 256 -17.23 30.06 12.80
C THR A 256 -18.11 29.03 12.08
N ILE A 257 -17.52 28.08 11.35
CA ILE A 257 -18.27 27.06 10.59
C ILE A 257 -19.07 26.15 11.53
N VAL A 258 -18.47 25.75 12.66
CA VAL A 258 -19.13 24.81 13.59
C VAL A 258 -20.21 25.51 14.42
N ALA A 259 -19.98 26.76 14.84
CA ALA A 259 -20.95 27.52 15.62
C ALA A 259 -22.17 27.95 14.79
N ASP A 260 -21.97 28.41 13.55
CA ASP A 260 -23.06 28.93 12.72
C ASP A 260 -23.98 27.83 12.19
N ASP A 261 -23.42 26.70 11.73
CA ASP A 261 -24.21 25.70 11.00
C ASP A 261 -24.68 24.51 11.85
N PHE A 262 -23.90 24.08 12.86
CA PHE A 262 -24.11 22.75 13.46
C PHE A 262 -24.54 22.78 14.92
N ARG A 263 -24.57 23.95 15.58
CA ARG A 263 -24.86 24.09 17.03
C ARG A 263 -24.06 23.09 17.89
N LEU A 264 -22.89 22.69 17.42
CA LEU A 264 -22.02 21.75 18.10
C LEU A 264 -21.18 22.53 19.10
N SER A 265 -21.23 22.13 20.37
CA SER A 265 -20.21 22.53 21.33
C SER A 265 -18.92 21.80 20.98
N VAL A 266 -17.97 22.50 20.36
CA VAL A 266 -16.63 21.98 20.11
C VAL A 266 -15.98 21.74 21.47
N TYR A 267 -15.87 20.48 21.86
CA TYR A 267 -15.34 20.11 23.18
C TYR A 267 -13.81 20.09 23.22
N ASP A 268 -13.15 19.71 22.13
CA ASP A 268 -11.69 19.72 22.02
C ASP A 268 -11.31 19.93 20.55
N LEU A 269 -10.56 20.99 20.26
CA LEU A 269 -9.98 21.25 18.94
C LEU A 269 -8.46 21.10 19.07
N ARG A 270 -7.93 19.95 18.62
CA ARG A 270 -6.49 19.75 18.56
C ARG A 270 -5.98 19.99 17.15
N VAL A 271 -5.31 21.11 16.96
CA VAL A 271 -4.56 21.40 15.72
C VAL A 271 -3.14 20.90 15.90
N THR A 272 -2.82 19.74 15.33
CA THR A 272 -1.44 19.27 15.20
C THR A 272 -0.87 19.79 13.89
N SER A 273 0.25 20.52 13.98
CA SER A 273 1.04 20.87 12.79
C SER A 273 2.13 19.82 12.61
N GLN A 274 2.19 19.24 11.42
CA GLN A 274 3.37 18.52 10.95
C GLN A 274 3.94 19.29 9.77
N THR A 275 5.18 19.73 9.92
CA THR A 275 5.98 20.25 8.82
C THR A 275 6.40 19.06 7.96
N ILE A 276 6.02 19.10 6.68
CA ILE A 276 6.50 18.13 5.69
C ILE A 276 7.78 18.73 5.10
N ASP A 277 8.89 17.98 5.23
CA ASP A 277 10.18 18.29 4.61
C ASP A 277 10.20 17.92 3.11
#